data_AF-A0A2G6DBD7-F1
#
_entry.id   AF-A0A2G6DBD7-F1
#
_cell.length_a   1.000
_cell.length_b   1.000
_cell.length_c   1.000
_cell.angle_alpha   90.00
_cell.angle_beta   90.00
_cell.angle_gamma   90.00
#
_symmetry.space_group_name_H-M   'P 1'
#
loop_
_entity.id
_entity.type
_entity.pdbx_description
1 polymer ?
#
loop_
_entity_poly.entity_id
_entity_poly.type
_entity_poly.pdbx_seq_one_letter_code
_entity_poly.pdbx_strand_id
1 'polypeptide(L)'
;EASDEVIVVTIPDPASITDSYALIKSASKIKDSFLLVLNMVKNQKEAENIFSKIQKVSSIYLKKDLSLTLLGKILKDENISKSIKRRSLFTNDYPYSKASTNMQDIARALVFRLEQRVLEDSPNRGFGGFVRRLVEYF
;
A
#
# COMPACT_ATOMS: atom_id res chain seq x y z
N GLU A 1 -4.99 -15.23 3.84
CA GLU A 1 -3.78 -15.76 3.17
C GLU A 1 -3.76 -15.81 1.63
N ALA A 2 -4.85 -15.45 0.93
CA ALA A 2 -4.93 -15.69 -0.52
C ALA A 2 -4.44 -14.54 -1.43
N SER A 3 -4.14 -13.35 -0.91
CA SER A 3 -3.69 -12.23 -1.75
C SER A 3 -2.23 -12.37 -2.18
N ASP A 4 -1.92 -11.96 -3.42
CA ASP A 4 -0.55 -11.98 -3.93
C ASP A 4 0.27 -10.79 -3.44
N GLU A 5 -0.37 -9.62 -3.29
CA GLU A 5 0.22 -8.40 -2.73
C GLU A 5 -0.55 -7.94 -1.49
N VAL A 6 0.13 -7.25 -0.58
CA VAL A 6 -0.47 -6.61 0.61
C VAL A 6 -0.08 -5.15 0.61
N ILE A 7 -1.06 -4.26 0.45
CA ILE A 7 -0.89 -2.82 0.49
C ILE A 7 -1.47 -2.31 1.81
N VAL A 8 -0.62 -1.74 2.64
CA VAL A 8 -0.98 -1.07 3.90
C VAL A 8 -1.14 0.42 3.61
N VAL A 9 -2.28 0.99 4.01
CA VAL A 9 -2.56 2.43 3.87
C VAL A 9 -2.54 3.06 5.25
N THR A 10 -1.80 4.15 5.42
CA THR A 10 -1.74 4.90 6.69
C THR A 10 -1.71 6.40 6.46
N ILE A 11 -1.87 7.19 7.52
CA ILE A 11 -1.84 8.66 7.50
C ILE A 11 -0.70 9.18 8.38
N PRO A 12 -0.25 10.45 8.24
CA PRO A 12 0.82 11.05 9.05
C PRO A 12 0.35 11.37 10.49
N ASP A 13 -0.25 10.39 11.16
CA ASP A 13 -0.72 10.46 12.53
C ASP A 13 -0.02 9.36 13.38
N PRO A 14 0.52 9.68 14.58
CA PRO A 14 1.25 8.72 15.39
C PRO A 14 0.46 7.44 15.74
N ALA A 15 -0.84 7.54 15.99
CA ALA A 15 -1.67 6.37 16.30
C ALA A 15 -1.83 5.51 15.04
N SER A 16 -2.14 6.12 13.90
CA SER A 16 -2.28 5.41 12.62
C SER A 16 -0.99 4.71 12.17
N ILE A 17 0.17 5.31 12.43
CA ILE A 17 1.48 4.71 12.16
C ILE A 17 1.70 3.49 13.07
N THR A 18 1.35 3.61 14.36
CA THR A 18 1.47 2.52 15.34
C THR A 18 0.58 1.34 14.96
N ASP A 19 -0.67 1.60 14.60
CA ASP A 19 -1.63 0.57 14.18
C ASP A 19 -1.16 -0.13 12.89
N SER A 20 -0.66 0.64 11.93
CA SER A 20 -0.13 0.09 10.67
C SER A 20 1.07 -0.82 10.91
N TYR A 21 1.96 -0.43 11.83
CA TYR A 21 3.07 -1.28 12.25
C TYR A 21 2.60 -2.56 12.96
N ALA A 22 1.60 -2.46 13.84
CA ALA A 22 1.02 -3.64 14.49
C ALA A 22 0.41 -4.62 13.48
N LEU A 23 -0.27 -4.11 12.45
CA LEU A 23 -0.79 -4.91 11.34
C LEU A 23 0.34 -5.57 10.53
N ILE A 24 1.38 -4.82 10.17
CA ILE A 24 2.56 -5.36 9.47
C ILE A 24 3.21 -6.47 10.31
N LYS A 25 3.38 -6.26 11.62
CA LYS A 25 3.96 -7.24 12.55
C LYS A 25 3.12 -8.52 12.65
N SER A 26 1.80 -8.39 12.69
CA SER A 26 0.90 -9.55 12.74
C SER A 26 0.94 -10.32 11.43
N ALA A 27 0.83 -9.60 10.31
CA ALA A 27 0.83 -10.18 8.97
C ALA A 27 2.22 -10.72 8.56
N SER A 28 3.32 -10.22 9.13
CA SER A 28 4.68 -10.67 8.81
C SER A 28 4.97 -12.11 9.26
N LYS A 29 4.06 -12.71 10.02
CA LYS A 29 4.11 -14.14 10.33
C LYS A 29 3.88 -15.00 9.09
N ILE A 30 3.10 -14.49 8.14
CA ILE A 30 2.56 -15.21 6.99
C ILE A 30 3.12 -14.68 5.67
N LYS A 31 3.36 -13.38 5.57
CA LYS A 31 3.85 -12.71 4.35
C LYS A 31 5.17 -11.99 4.63
N ASP A 32 6.06 -11.98 3.66
CA ASP A 32 7.38 -11.35 3.80
C ASP A 32 7.52 -10.07 2.97
N SER A 33 6.51 -9.69 2.19
CA SER A 33 6.53 -8.47 1.37
C SER A 33 5.29 -7.62 1.57
N PHE A 34 5.50 -6.33 1.85
CA PHE A 34 4.46 -5.35 2.09
C PHE A 34 4.71 -4.08 1.28
N LEU A 35 3.63 -3.52 0.75
CA LEU A 35 3.59 -2.22 0.11
C LEU A 35 2.98 -1.20 1.08
N LEU A 36 3.51 0.01 1.13
CA LEU A 36 2.97 1.09 1.95
C LEU A 36 2.48 2.24 1.07
N VAL A 37 1.28 2.75 1.35
CA VAL A 37 0.76 4.00 0.80
C VAL A 37 0.53 4.99 1.94
N LEU A 38 1.13 6.18 1.83
CA LEU A 38 0.97 7.25 2.80
C LEU A 38 -0.10 8.24 2.33
N ASN A 39 -1.28 8.18 2.94
CA ASN A 39 -2.41 9.04 2.64
C ASN A 39 -2.39 10.34 3.47
N MET A 40 -3.01 11.40 2.95
CA MET A 40 -3.18 12.70 3.61
C MET A 40 -1.88 13.38 4.06
N VAL A 41 -0.76 13.16 3.36
CA VAL A 41 0.51 13.83 3.66
C VAL A 41 0.53 15.26 3.11
N LYS A 42 1.33 16.13 3.73
CA LYS A 42 1.54 17.53 3.34
C LYS A 42 2.45 17.67 2.13
N ASN A 43 3.49 16.82 2.03
CA ASN A 43 4.48 16.88 0.95
C ASN A 43 5.26 15.54 0.82
N GLN A 44 6.16 15.46 -0.18
CA GLN A 44 7.02 14.28 -0.41
C GLN A 44 7.92 13.97 0.79
N LYS A 45 8.54 15.00 1.35
CA LYS A 45 9.52 14.85 2.43
C LYS A 45 8.91 14.27 3.69
N GLU A 46 7.67 14.65 4.02
CA GLU A 46 6.92 14.06 5.12
C GLU A 46 6.67 12.57 4.90
N ALA A 47 6.27 12.19 3.68
CA ALA A 47 6.06 10.78 3.34
C ALA A 47 7.34 9.96 3.48
N GLU A 48 8.46 10.45 2.92
CA GLU A 48 9.78 9.78 3.03
C GLU A 48 10.25 9.65 4.49
N ASN A 49 10.06 10.70 5.29
CA ASN A 49 10.41 10.68 6.71
C ASN A 49 9.61 9.64 7.49
N ILE A 50 8.30 9.55 7.26
CA ILE A 50 7.43 8.58 7.93
C ILE A 50 7.79 7.16 7.50
N PHE A 51 7.95 6.94 6.19
CA PHE A 51 8.37 5.66 5.65
C PHE A 51 9.70 5.21 6.26
N SER A 52 10.71 6.09 6.30
CA SER A 52 12.03 5.77 6.87
C SER A 52 11.94 5.38 8.35
N LYS A 53 11.07 6.02 9.13
CA LYS A 53 10.82 5.65 10.53
C LYS A 53 10.19 4.25 10.63
N ILE A 54 9.14 3.98 9.85
CA ILE A 54 8.47 2.67 9.85
C ILE A 54 9.44 1.58 9.40
N GLN A 55 10.23 1.83 8.34
CA GLN A 55 11.22 0.90 7.81
C GLN A 55 12.30 0.59 8.86
N LYS A 56 12.81 1.60 9.56
CA LYS A 56 13.81 1.41 10.63
C LYS A 56 13.26 0.61 11.81
N VAL A 57 12.05 0.89 12.26
CA VAL A 57 11.42 0.12 13.35
C VAL A 57 11.16 -1.32 12.88
N SER A 58 10.68 -1.48 11.64
CA SER A 58 10.44 -2.79 11.04
C SER A 58 11.71 -3.62 10.93
N SER A 59 12.83 -3.04 10.51
CA SER A 59 14.10 -3.77 10.39
C SER A 59 14.73 -4.18 11.73
N ILE A 60 14.42 -3.46 12.81
CA ILE A 60 14.91 -3.76 14.16
C ILE A 60 14.09 -4.87 14.81
N TYR A 61 12.77 -4.85 14.64
CA TYR A 61 11.84 -5.66 15.45
C TYR A 61 11.10 -6.75 14.67
N LEU A 62 11.13 -6.75 13.33
CA LEU A 62 10.50 -7.76 12.49
C LEU A 62 11.54 -8.71 11.89
N LYS A 63 11.07 -9.75 11.18
CA LYS A 63 11.94 -10.74 10.54
C LYS A 63 12.96 -10.05 9.62
N LYS A 64 14.19 -10.58 9.61
CA LYS A 64 15.33 -10.02 8.85
C LYS A 64 15.06 -9.92 7.34
N ASP A 65 14.20 -10.79 6.81
CA ASP A 65 13.90 -10.89 5.39
C ASP A 65 12.63 -10.14 4.97
N LEU A 66 12.02 -9.35 5.87
CA LEU A 66 10.84 -8.56 5.57
C LEU A 66 11.15 -7.43 4.58
N SER A 67 10.50 -7.46 3.42
CA SER A 67 10.57 -6.41 2.40
C SER A 67 9.41 -5.43 2.58
N LEU A 68 9.71 -4.20 3.02
CA LEU A 68 8.76 -3.10 3.07
C LEU A 68 9.11 -2.06 1.99
N THR A 69 8.19 -1.78 1.08
CA THR A 69 8.40 -0.83 -0.03
C THR A 69 7.37 0.29 0.00
N LEU A 70 7.79 1.54 -0.15
CA LEU A 70 6.88 2.67 -0.35
C LEU A 70 6.33 2.63 -1.78
N LEU A 71 5.04 2.34 -1.92
CA LEU A 71 4.36 2.33 -3.23
C LEU A 71 4.05 3.76 -3.70
N GLY A 72 3.77 4.64 -2.75
CA GLY A 72 3.58 6.05 -3.03
C GLY A 72 2.86 6.78 -1.90
N LYS A 73 2.36 7.96 -2.22
CA LYS A 73 1.71 8.85 -1.25
C LYS A 73 0.53 9.54 -1.90
N ILE A 74 -0.44 9.98 -1.12
CA ILE A 74 -1.53 10.86 -1.55
C ILE A 74 -1.46 12.13 -0.72
N LEU A 75 -1.30 13.28 -1.38
CA LEU A 75 -1.31 14.57 -0.72
C LEU A 75 -2.70 14.90 -0.17
N LYS A 76 -2.75 15.58 0.98
CA LYS A 76 -3.99 16.12 1.54
C LYS A 76 -4.62 17.09 0.53
N ASP A 77 -5.85 16.80 0.13
CA ASP A 77 -6.56 17.55 -0.89
C ASP A 77 -8.05 17.69 -0.52
N GLU A 78 -8.55 18.92 -0.46
CA GLU A 78 -9.95 19.22 -0.12
C GLU A 78 -10.93 18.74 -1.21
N ASN A 79 -10.44 18.56 -2.43
CA ASN A 79 -11.23 18.05 -3.54
C ASN A 79 -11.71 16.61 -3.31
N ILE A 80 -10.98 15.83 -2.51
CA ILE A 80 -11.42 14.49 -2.07
C ILE A 80 -12.73 14.63 -1.27
N SER A 81 -12.76 15.50 -0.26
CA SER A 81 -13.94 15.72 0.57
C SER A 81 -15.13 16.26 -0.23
N LYS A 82 -14.88 17.12 -1.23
CA LYS A 82 -15.93 17.63 -2.14
C LYS A 82 -16.53 16.49 -2.98
N SER A 83 -15.71 15.60 -3.50
CA SER A 83 -16.14 14.46 -4.33
C SER A 83 -16.91 13.42 -3.50
N ILE A 84 -16.45 13.13 -2.27
CA ILE A 84 -17.16 12.26 -1.33
C ILE A 84 -18.58 12.79 -1.06
N LYS A 85 -18.73 14.10 -0.81
CA LYS A 85 -20.05 14.73 -0.59
C LYS A 85 -20.97 14.61 -1.81
N ARG A 86 -20.40 14.59 -3.01
CA ARG A 86 -21.14 14.41 -4.28
C ARG A 86 -21.33 12.94 -4.67
N ARG A 87 -20.85 11.99 -3.86
CA ARG A 87 -20.86 10.54 -4.15
C ARG A 87 -20.16 10.20 -5.47
N SER A 88 -19.09 10.92 -5.77
CA SER A 88 -18.28 10.76 -6.96
C SER A 88 -16.81 10.51 -6.60
N LEU A 89 -16.06 9.94 -7.55
CA LEU A 89 -14.63 9.70 -7.39
C LEU A 89 -13.85 11.01 -7.62
N PHE A 90 -12.93 11.33 -6.71
CA PHE A 90 -12.08 12.52 -6.85
C PHE A 90 -11.19 12.48 -8.09
N THR A 91 -10.84 11.28 -8.55
CA THR A 91 -10.11 11.06 -9.81
C THR A 91 -10.92 11.42 -11.05
N ASN A 92 -12.26 11.35 -10.98
CA ASN A 92 -13.15 11.72 -12.07
C ASN A 92 -13.55 13.19 -12.01
N ASP A 93 -13.91 13.69 -10.82
CA ASP A 93 -14.31 15.09 -10.61
C ASP A 93 -13.14 16.06 -10.80
N TYR A 94 -11.94 15.65 -10.38
CA TYR A 94 -10.75 16.50 -10.37
C TYR A 94 -9.52 15.73 -10.88
N PRO A 95 -9.47 15.38 -12.18
CA PRO A 95 -8.44 14.50 -12.75
C PRO A 95 -7.02 15.08 -12.64
N TYR A 96 -6.89 16.41 -12.57
CA TYR A 96 -5.61 17.12 -12.47
C TYR A 96 -5.27 17.58 -11.04
N SER A 97 -6.05 17.16 -10.04
CA SER A 97 -5.74 17.45 -8.64
C SER A 97 -4.48 16.71 -8.20
N LYS A 98 -3.79 17.22 -7.17
CA LYS A 98 -2.58 16.58 -6.66
C LYS A 98 -2.87 15.16 -6.18
N ALA A 99 -4.01 14.95 -5.52
CA ALA A 99 -4.45 13.63 -5.09
C ALA A 99 -4.71 12.68 -6.27
N SER A 100 -5.34 13.16 -7.35
CA SER A 100 -5.62 12.35 -8.54
C SER A 100 -4.35 11.94 -9.27
N THR A 101 -3.41 12.87 -9.47
CA THR A 101 -2.10 12.57 -10.06
C THR A 101 -1.36 11.55 -9.21
N ASN A 102 -1.33 11.74 -7.89
CA ASN A 102 -0.72 10.79 -6.95
C ASN A 102 -1.35 9.40 -7.00
N MET A 103 -2.68 9.32 -7.12
CA MET A 103 -3.37 8.04 -7.26
C MET A 103 -2.98 7.34 -8.57
N GLN A 104 -2.84 8.09 -9.67
CA GLN A 104 -2.34 7.54 -10.94
C GLN A 104 -0.90 7.04 -10.82
N ASP A 105 -0.03 7.78 -10.13
CA ASP A 105 1.37 7.38 -9.93
C ASP A 105 1.47 6.08 -9.12
N ILE A 106 0.67 5.96 -8.04
CA ILE A 106 0.56 4.72 -7.25
C ILE A 106 0.09 3.56 -8.12
N ALA A 107 -0.94 3.78 -8.95
CA ALA A 107 -1.47 2.74 -9.84
C ALA A 107 -0.42 2.30 -10.87
N ARG A 108 0.31 3.23 -11.51
CA ARG A 108 1.40 2.92 -12.45
C ARG A 108 2.52 2.14 -11.78
N ALA A 109 2.94 2.55 -10.58
CA ALA A 109 3.96 1.85 -9.81
C ALA A 109 3.53 0.41 -9.45
N LEU A 110 2.26 0.22 -9.10
CA LEU A 110 1.72 -1.10 -8.81
C LEU A 110 1.69 -1.99 -10.05
N VAL A 111 1.19 -1.49 -11.18
CA VAL A 111 1.13 -2.24 -12.45
C VAL A 111 2.54 -2.65 -12.88
N PHE A 112 3.50 -1.73 -12.88
CA PHE A 112 4.89 -2.02 -13.23
C PHE A 112 5.49 -3.12 -12.35
N ARG A 113 5.23 -3.08 -11.03
CA ARG A 113 5.68 -4.11 -10.10
C ARG A 113 5.06 -5.47 -10.40
N LEU A 114 3.77 -5.50 -10.73
CA LEU A 114 3.06 -6.72 -11.08
C LEU A 114 3.61 -7.32 -12.38
N GLU A 115 3.85 -6.49 -13.40
CA GLU A 115 4.45 -6.92 -14.68
C GLU A 115 5.83 -7.53 -14.50
N GLN A 116 6.69 -6.90 -13.70
CA GLN A 116 8.03 -7.44 -13.39
C GLN A 116 7.96 -8.80 -12.68
N ARG A 117 6.94 -9.02 -11.84
CA ARG A 117 6.71 -10.29 -11.12
C ARG A 117 6.02 -11.37 -11.95
N VAL A 118 5.41 -11.02 -13.08
CA VAL A 118 4.86 -11.98 -14.06
C VAL A 118 5.97 -12.66 -14.85
N LEU A 119 7.14 -12.01 -15.00
CA LEU A 119 8.32 -12.59 -15.64
C LEU A 119 9.06 -13.62 -14.74
N GLU A 120 8.76 -13.62 -13.43
CA GLU A 120 9.23 -14.63 -12.47
C GLU A 120 8.18 -15.75 -12.33
N ASP A 121 8.25 -16.72 -13.24
CA ASP A 121 7.31 -17.84 -13.37
C ASP A 121 7.22 -18.68 -12.08
N SER A 122 6.13 -18.55 -11.33
CA SER A 122 5.84 -19.36 -10.14
C SER A 122 4.47 -20.04 -10.32
N PRO A 123 4.36 -21.38 -10.19
CA PRO A 123 3.18 -22.15 -10.62
C PRO A 123 1.89 -21.94 -9.80
N ASN A 124 1.88 -20.97 -8.87
CA ASN A 124 0.81 -20.79 -7.88
C ASN A 124 0.18 -19.37 -7.86
N ARG A 125 0.47 -18.52 -8.86
CA ARG A 125 -0.12 -17.17 -8.97
C ARG A 125 -1.29 -17.13 -9.95
N GLY A 126 -2.26 -16.25 -9.68
CA GLY A 126 -3.47 -16.06 -10.49
C GLY A 126 -4.76 -16.58 -9.84
N PHE A 127 -5.89 -16.41 -10.54
CA PHE A 127 -7.22 -16.74 -10.01
C PHE A 127 -7.35 -18.20 -9.55
N GLY A 128 -6.75 -19.15 -10.28
CA GLY A 128 -6.74 -20.56 -9.89
C GLY A 128 -5.97 -20.83 -8.58
N GLY A 129 -4.82 -20.18 -8.39
CA GLY A 129 -4.03 -20.27 -7.15
C GLY A 129 -4.70 -19.56 -5.98
N PHE A 130 -5.44 -18.47 -6.23
CA PHE A 130 -6.29 -17.82 -5.23
C PHE A 130 -7.42 -18.74 -4.77
N VAL A 131 -8.19 -19.33 -5.69
CA VAL A 131 -9.33 -20.21 -5.37
C VAL A 131 -8.85 -21.47 -4.66
N ARG A 132 -7.76 -22.09 -5.11
CA ARG A 132 -7.18 -23.26 -4.44
C ARG A 132 -6.76 -22.97 -3.00
N ARG A 133 -6.06 -21.85 -2.78
CA ARG A 133 -5.73 -21.40 -1.42
C ARG A 133 -6.99 -21.14 -0.60
N LEU A 134 -8.04 -20.57 -1.19
CA LEU A 134 -9.28 -20.29 -0.47
C LEU A 134 -9.99 -21.58 -0.05
N VAL A 135 -10.02 -22.60 -0.91
CA VAL A 135 -10.63 -23.92 -0.63
C VAL A 135 -9.80 -24.75 0.36
N GLU A 136 -8.47 -24.66 0.37
CA GLU A 136 -7.63 -25.39 1.34
C GLU A 136 -7.81 -24.88 2.79
N TYR A 137 -8.40 -23.70 3.00
CA TYR A 137 -8.60 -23.10 4.32
C TYR A 137 -10.00 -23.30 4.91
N PHE A 138 -10.99 -23.71 4.10
CA PHE A 138 -12.36 -23.99 4.55
C PHE A 138 -12.61 -25.50 4.58
#